data_AF-A0A7X2MRA1-F1
#
_entry.id   AF-A0A7X2MRA1-F1
#
_cell.length_a   1.000
_cell.length_b   1.000
_cell.length_c   1.000
_cell.angle_alpha   90.00
_cell.angle_beta   90.00
_cell.angle_gamma   90.00
#
_symmetry.space_group_name_H-M   'P 1'
#
loop_
_entity.id
_entity.type
_entity.pdbx_description
1 polymer ?
#
loop_
_entity_poly.entity_id
_entity_poly.type
_entity_poly.pdbx_seq_one_letter_code
_entity_poly.pdbx_strand_id
1 'polypeptide(L)'
;MQREQILEHALNVLEQNGLAATLSLETLAGSELTRDQLQQFWPDRDALLYDALRYHGQQIDTWRRQILLDESLSPDQKLMAR
;
A
#
# COMPACT_ATOMS: atom_id res chain seq x y z
N MET A 1 -10.19 -10.98 -7.07
CA MET A 1 -9.48 -9.75 -6.68
C MET A 1 -8.05 -10.12 -6.31
N GLN A 2 -7.05 -9.41 -6.83
CA GLN A 2 -5.63 -9.69 -6.52
C GLN A 2 -5.23 -9.02 -5.21
N ARG A 3 -4.30 -9.61 -4.44
CA ARG A 3 -3.83 -9.07 -3.15
C ARG A 3 -3.39 -7.60 -3.25
N GLU A 4 -2.64 -7.26 -4.30
CA GLU A 4 -2.16 -5.89 -4.54
C GLU A 4 -3.30 -4.87 -4.67
N GLN A 5 -4.41 -5.25 -5.32
CA GLN A 5 -5.59 -4.39 -5.43
C GLN A 5 -6.24 -4.10 -4.07
N ILE A 6 -6.23 -5.09 -3.17
CA ILE A 6 -6.72 -4.94 -1.79
C ILE A 6 -5.80 -3.99 -1.01
N LEU A 7 -4.48 -4.13 -1.15
CA LEU A 7 -3.52 -3.24 -0.50
C LEU A 7 -3.63 -1.79 -1.00
N GLU A 8 -3.77 -1.59 -2.31
CA GLU A 8 -3.98 -0.26 -2.91
C GLU A 8 -5.30 0.35 -2.47
N HIS A 9 -6.37 -0.43 -2.40
CA HIS A 9 -7.64 0.03 -1.86
C HIS A 9 -7.51 0.45 -0.39
N ALA A 10 -6.86 -0.37 0.44
CA ALA A 10 -6.62 -0.05 1.85
C ALA A 10 -5.83 1.25 2.04
N LEU A 11 -4.83 1.51 1.20
CA LEU A 11 -4.08 2.78 1.19
C LEU A 11 -4.99 3.96 0.81
N ASN A 12 -5.81 3.83 -0.23
CA ASN A 12 -6.74 4.88 -0.64
C ASN A 12 -7.75 5.22 0.48
N VAL A 13 -8.28 4.19 1.15
CA VAL A 13 -9.18 4.40 2.30
C VAL A 13 -8.44 5.08 3.45
N LEU A 14 -7.20 4.66 3.72
CA LEU A 14 -6.34 5.26 4.76
C LEU A 14 -6.04 6.74 4.48
N GLU A 15 -5.76 7.12 3.24
CA GLU A 15 -5.50 8.51 2.85
C GLU A 15 -6.73 9.41 3.08
N GLN A 16 -7.93 8.89 2.82
CA GLN A 16 -9.18 9.64 2.94
C GLN A 16 -9.69 9.74 4.39
N ASN A 17 -9.49 8.71 5.19
CA ASN A 17 -10.11 8.57 6.51
C ASN A 17 -9.10 8.64 7.67
N GLY A 18 -7.81 8.58 7.38
CA GLY A 18 -6.75 8.48 8.38
C GLY A 18 -6.74 7.13 9.12
N LEU A 19 -5.93 7.05 10.18
CA LEU A 19 -5.73 5.85 11.00
C LEU A 19 -6.86 5.60 12.02
N ALA A 20 -8.03 6.21 11.83
CA ALA A 20 -9.11 6.10 12.80
C ALA A 20 -9.55 4.64 12.97
N ALA A 21 -9.68 4.21 14.23
CA ALA A 21 -9.94 2.80 14.57
C ALA A 21 -11.35 2.30 14.18
N THR A 22 -12.16 3.12 13.54
CA THR A 22 -13.57 2.86 13.22
C THR A 22 -13.77 2.06 11.94
N LEU A 23 -12.74 1.92 11.11
CA LEU A 23 -12.82 1.13 9.87
C LEU A 23 -12.71 -0.37 10.19
N SER A 24 -13.60 -1.18 9.62
CA SER A 24 -13.51 -2.64 9.73
C SER A 24 -12.51 -3.21 8.72
N LEU A 25 -12.12 -4.48 8.92
CA LEU A 25 -11.23 -5.19 8.00
C LEU A 25 -11.86 -5.29 6.60
N GLU A 26 -13.16 -5.54 6.54
CA GLU A 26 -13.93 -5.70 5.31
C GLU A 26 -14.00 -4.38 4.53
N THR A 27 -14.24 -3.27 5.23
CA THR A 27 -14.25 -1.94 4.60
C THR A 27 -12.87 -1.56 4.09
N LEU A 28 -11.80 -1.85 4.83
CA LEU A 28 -10.43 -1.61 4.35
C LEU A 28 -10.05 -2.51 3.18
N ALA A 29 -10.55 -3.74 3.15
CA ALA A 29 -10.25 -4.66 2.06
C ALA A 29 -10.98 -4.29 0.77
N GLY A 30 -12.17 -3.68 0.86
CA GLY A 30 -12.96 -3.23 -0.28
C GLY A 30 -13.27 -4.35 -1.28
N SER A 31 -13.38 -5.58 -0.80
CA SER A 31 -13.49 -6.78 -1.63
C SER A 31 -14.77 -7.56 -1.35
N GLU A 32 -15.23 -8.34 -2.33
CA GLU A 32 -16.35 -9.29 -2.19
C GLU A 32 -16.00 -10.52 -1.33
N LEU A 33 -14.80 -10.60 -0.75
CA LEU A 33 -14.39 -11.70 0.11
C LEU A 33 -15.10 -11.62 1.46
N THR A 34 -15.44 -12.79 2.01
CA THR A 34 -15.97 -12.86 3.37
C THR A 34 -14.87 -12.54 4.39
N ARG A 35 -15.26 -12.16 5.61
CA ARG A 35 -14.33 -11.99 6.73
C ARG A 35 -13.41 -13.20 6.91
N ASP A 36 -13.97 -14.41 6.91
CA ASP A 36 -13.19 -15.64 7.11
C ASP A 36 -12.15 -15.85 6.01
N GLN A 37 -12.46 -15.48 4.76
CA GLN A 37 -11.51 -15.53 3.65
C GLN A 37 -10.42 -14.47 3.79
N LEU A 38 -10.77 -13.25 4.20
CA LEU A 38 -9.79 -12.19 4.46
C LEU A 38 -8.86 -12.57 5.62
N GLN A 39 -9.37 -13.20 6.66
CA GLN A 39 -8.61 -13.63 7.84
C GLN A 39 -7.57 -14.72 7.56
N GLN A 40 -7.66 -15.41 6.41
CA GLN A 40 -6.60 -16.31 5.95
C GLN A 40 -5.34 -15.55 5.51
N PHE A 41 -5.48 -14.29 5.12
CA PHE A 41 -4.37 -13.44 4.68
C PHE A 41 -3.98 -12.40 5.73
N TRP A 42 -4.97 -11.76 6.35
CA TRP A 42 -4.79 -10.73 7.38
C TRP A 42 -5.68 -11.04 8.58
N PRO A 43 -5.12 -11.44 9.74
CA PRO A 43 -5.91 -11.86 10.89
C PRO A 43 -6.86 -10.76 11.40
N ASP A 44 -6.46 -9.49 11.22
CA ASP A 44 -7.24 -8.32 11.60
C ASP A 44 -6.94 -7.11 10.70
N ARG A 45 -7.62 -6.00 11.02
CA ARG A 45 -7.48 -4.71 10.35
C ARG A 45 -6.04 -4.19 10.36
N ASP A 46 -5.36 -4.27 11.50
CA ASP A 46 -4.03 -3.68 11.67
C ASP A 46 -2.97 -4.46 10.89
N ALA A 47 -3.14 -5.77 10.76
CA ALA A 47 -2.33 -6.60 9.88
C ALA A 47 -2.47 -6.18 8.41
N LEU A 48 -3.70 -5.89 7.95
CA LEU A 48 -3.93 -5.38 6.59
C LEU A 48 -3.29 -4.00 6.39
N LEU A 49 -3.49 -3.07 7.34
CA LEU A 49 -2.89 -1.73 7.27
C LEU A 49 -1.37 -1.78 7.25
N TYR A 50 -0.76 -2.59 8.13
CA TYR A 50 0.68 -2.77 8.17
C TYR A 50 1.21 -3.28 6.84
N ASP A 51 0.55 -4.29 6.27
CA ASP A 51 0.96 -4.89 5.00
C ASP A 51 0.82 -3.91 3.82
N ALA A 52 -0.27 -3.13 3.81
CA ALA A 52 -0.51 -2.09 2.81
C ALA A 52 0.58 -1.00 2.87
N LEU A 53 0.90 -0.51 4.06
CA LEU A 53 1.97 0.48 4.27
C LEU A 53 3.35 -0.08 3.89
N ARG A 54 3.63 -1.34 4.25
CA ARG A 54 4.88 -2.02 3.88
C ARG A 54 5.00 -2.15 2.36
N TYR A 55 3.93 -2.55 1.69
CA TYR A 55 3.86 -2.64 0.24
C TYR A 55 4.13 -1.29 -0.42
N HIS A 56 3.50 -0.21 0.07
CA HIS A 56 3.73 1.13 -0.44
C HIS A 56 5.18 1.60 -0.23
N GLY A 57 5.76 1.35 0.95
CA GLY A 57 7.17 1.62 1.23
C GLY A 57 8.11 0.90 0.26
N GLN A 58 7.82 -0.37 -0.07
CA GLN A 58 8.60 -1.12 -1.04
C GLN A 58 8.50 -0.55 -2.46
N GLN A 59 7.33 -0.05 -2.87
CA GLN A 59 7.16 0.65 -4.15
C GLN A 59 8.01 1.92 -4.20
N ILE A 60 7.94 2.76 -3.16
CA ILE A 60 8.75 3.98 -3.04
C ILE A 60 10.24 3.66 -3.13
N ASP A 61 10.70 2.64 -2.40
CA ASP A 61 12.10 2.24 -2.40
C ASP A 61 12.55 1.73 -3.77
N THR A 62 11.69 0.98 -4.46
CA THR A 62 11.96 0.47 -5.80
C THR A 62 12.05 1.62 -6.80
N TRP A 63 11.12 2.56 -6.75
CA TRP A 63 11.12 3.74 -7.59
C TRP A 63 12.35 4.63 -7.33
N ARG A 64 12.73 4.86 -6.07
CA ARG A 64 13.96 5.58 -5.71
C ARG A 64 15.22 4.93 -6.29
N ARG A 65 15.30 3.60 -6.26
CA ARG A 65 16.42 2.86 -6.87
C ARG A 65 16.42 3.01 -8.39
N GLN A 66 15.26 2.95 -9.04
CA GLN A 66 15.15 3.16 -10.49
C GLN A 66 15.67 4.54 -10.89
N ILE A 67 15.24 5.61 -10.21
CA ILE A 67 15.74 6.97 -10.47
C ILE A 67 17.25 7.07 -10.28
N LEU A 68 17.78 6.46 -9.22
CA LEU A 68 19.22 6.51 -8.94
C LEU A 68 20.03 5.85 -10.06
N LEU A 69 19.54 4.73 -10.59
CA LEU A 69 20.20 3.92 -11.62
C LEU A 69 19.90 4.38 -13.06
N ASP A 70 18.98 5.31 -13.26
CA ASP A 70 18.63 5.81 -14.59
C ASP A 70 19.77 6.66 -15.18
N GLU A 71 20.45 6.14 -16.19
CA GLU A 71 21.57 6.84 -16.86
C GLU A 71 21.10 7.96 -17.79
N SER A 72 19.80 8.07 -18.09
CA SER A 72 19.25 9.15 -18.91
C SER A 72 19.05 10.46 -18.13
N LEU A 73 19.07 10.39 -16.80
CA LEU A 73 18.88 11.54 -15.91
C LEU A 73 20.23 12.10 -15.43
N SER A 74 20.38 13.42 -15.49
CA SER A 74 21.49 14.12 -14.83
C SER A 74 21.38 14.02 -13.29
N PRO A 75 22.48 14.26 -12.55
CA PRO A 75 22.44 14.28 -11.09
C PRO A 75 21.39 15.24 -10.51
N ASP A 76 21.22 16.42 -11.11
CA ASP A 76 20.21 17.40 -10.68
C ASP A 76 18.79 16.90 -10.94
N GLN A 77 18.55 16.28 -12.10
CA GLN A 77 17.24 15.69 -12.44
C GLN A 77 16.87 14.55 -11.47
N LYS A 78 17.85 13.73 -11.07
CA LYS A 78 17.65 12.69 -10.05
C LYS A 78 17.31 13.28 -8.68
N LEU A 79 17.85 14.45 -8.33
CA LEU A 79 17.53 15.12 -7.08
C LEU A 79 16.12 15.69 -7.09
N MET A 80 15.70 16.30 -8.20
CA MET A 80 14.36 16.89 -8.36
C MET A 80 13.24 15.83 -8.39
N ALA A 81 13.56 14.60 -8.78
CA ALA A 81 12.61 13.51 -8.84
C ALA A 81 12.44 12.76 -7.50
N ARG A 82 13.05 13.18 -6.39
CA ARG A 82 12.97 12.51 -5.07
C ARG A 82 11.96 13.14 -4.14
#